data_AF-A0A261C488-F1
#
_entry.id   AF-A0A261C488-F1
#
_cell.length_a   1.000
_cell.length_b   1.000
_cell.length_c   1.000
_cell.angle_alpha   90.00
_cell.angle_beta   90.00
_cell.angle_gamma   90.00
#
_symmetry.space_group_name_H-M   'P 1'
#
loop_
_entity.id
_entity.type
_entity.pdbx_description
1 polymer ?
#
loop_
_entity_poly.entity_id
_entity_poly.type
_entity_poly.pdbx_seq_one_letter_code
_entity_poly.pdbx_strand_id
1 'polypeptide(L)' 'MSLTADPPACTVPAAGEASTHKLVNGGADKLIFKIKSSNNNEYRITPVFGFIDPSGTKDIQITPQNMKN' A
#
# COMPACT_ATOMS: atom_id res chain seq x y z
N MET A 1 -13.56 -3.18 -13.49
CA MET A 1 -12.81 -3.27 -12.22
C MET A 1 -12.23 -1.90 -11.93
N SER A 2 -12.63 -1.27 -10.82
CA SER A 2 -12.17 0.05 -10.40
C SER A 2 -11.43 -0.09 -9.07
N LEU A 3 -10.16 -0.50 -9.11
CA LEU A 3 -9.26 -0.44 -7.95
C LEU A 3 -8.42 0.83 -8.06
N THR A 4 -8.48 1.68 -7.05
CA THR A 4 -7.66 2.90 -6.97
C THR A 4 -6.81 2.91 -5.70
N ALA A 5 -5.77 3.74 -5.67
CA ALA A 5 -4.96 4.02 -4.50
C ALA A 5 -4.98 5.52 -4.21
N ASP A 6 -5.13 5.89 -2.95
CA ASP A 6 -5.13 7.29 -2.49
C ASP A 6 -4.17 7.49 -1.30
N PRO A 7 -3.10 8.31 -1.43
CA PRO A 7 -2.65 8.96 -2.66
C PRO A 7 -2.19 7.93 -3.73
N PRO A 8 -2.19 8.26 -5.03
CA PRO A 8 -1.76 7.33 -6.09
C PRO A 8 -0.24 7.21 -6.21
N ALA A 9 0.51 8.13 -5.62
CA ALA A 9 1.97 8.17 -5.65
C ALA A 9 2.54 8.42 -4.26
N CYS A 10 3.70 7.82 -3.98
CA CYS A 10 4.40 7.92 -2.70
C CYS A 10 5.71 8.70 -2.91
N THR A 11 5.86 9.84 -2.24
CA THR A 11 7.14 10.55 -2.13
C THR A 11 7.59 10.49 -0.68
N VAL A 12 8.53 9.58 -0.40
CA VAL A 12 9.07 9.35 0.95
C VAL A 12 10.50 9.88 1.02
N PRO A 13 10.82 10.78 1.97
CA PRO A 13 12.20 11.15 2.26
C PRO A 13 13.01 9.92 2.70
N ALA A 14 14.30 9.87 2.37
CA ALA A 14 15.18 8.75 2.72
C ALA A 14 15.28 8.48 4.23
N ALA A 15 14.98 9.49 5.07
CA ALA A 15 14.88 9.44 6.53
C ALA A 15 13.53 10.02 7.00
N GLY A 16 12.43 9.60 6.38
CA GLY A 16 11.07 10.11 6.65
C GLY A 16 10.10 9.06 7.15
N GLU A 17 8.98 9.50 7.70
CA GLU A 17 7.91 8.67 8.28
C GLU A 17 7.26 7.71 7.28
N ALA A 18 6.53 6.73 7.81
CA ALA A 18 5.76 5.82 6.99
C ALA A 18 4.68 6.57 6.19
N SER A 19 4.47 6.18 4.94
CA SER A 19 3.42 6.70 4.09
C SER A 19 2.27 5.71 3.98
N THR A 20 1.04 6.18 4.23
CA THR A 20 -0.17 5.37 4.15
C THR A 20 -0.91 5.66 2.86
N HIS A 21 -1.28 4.59 2.15
CA HIS A 21 -2.13 4.65 0.96
C HIS A 21 -3.37 3.80 1.18
N LYS A 22 -4.53 4.29 0.74
CA LYS A 22 -5.80 3.58 0.81
C LYS A 22 -6.10 2.96 -0.54
N LEU A 23 -6.13 1.63 -0.60
CA LEU A 23 -6.68 0.90 -1.73
C LEU A 23 -8.21 0.94 -1.64
N VAL A 24 -8.88 1.36 -2.70
CA VAL A 24 -10.35 1.48 -2.77
C VAL A 24 -10.87 0.54 -3.86
N ASN A 25 -11.71 -0.42 -3.47
CA ASN A 25 -12.42 -1.28 -4.40
C ASN A 25 -13.78 -0.66 -4.71
N GLY A 26 -13.90 0.06 -5.83
CA GLY A 26 -15.18 0.61 -6.29
C GLY A 26 -16.05 -0.40 -7.07
N GLY A 27 -15.66 -1.68 -7.10
CA GLY A 27 -16.39 -2.74 -7.79
C GLY A 27 -17.39 -3.47 -6.90
N ALA A 28 -18.21 -4.31 -7.53
CA ALA A 28 -19.21 -5.14 -6.87
C ALA A 28 -18.67 -6.50 -6.37
N ASP A 29 -17.46 -6.88 -6.78
CA ASP A 29 -16.83 -8.16 -6.44
C ASP A 29 -15.73 -7.99 -5.38
N LYS A 30 -15.54 -9.00 -4.53
CA LYS A 30 -14.41 -9.06 -3.60
C LYS A 30 -13.12 -9.24 -4.39
N LEU A 31 -12.12 -8.40 -4.09
CA LEU A 31 -10.80 -8.47 -4.69
C LEU A 31 -9.78 -9.10 -3.75
N ILE A 32 -8.80 -9.79 -4.34
CA ILE A 32 -7.54 -10.17 -3.69
C ILE A 32 -6.43 -9.32 -4.30
N PHE A 33 -5.51 -8.83 -3.47
CA PHE A 33 -4.31 -8.15 -3.94
C PHE A 33 -3.04 -8.82 -3.44
N LYS A 34 -1.96 -8.62 -4.21
CA LYS A 34 -0.58 -8.91 -3.83
C LYS A 34 0.31 -7.76 -4.28
N ILE A 35 1.06 -7.17 -3.35
CA ILE A 35 2.01 -6.09 -3.61
C ILE A 35 3.38 -6.69 -3.89
N LYS A 36 4.06 -6.16 -4.90
CA LYS A 36 5.48 -6.43 -5.17
C LYS A 36 6.21 -5.11 -5.12
N SER A 37 7.21 -5.00 -4.25
CA SER A 37 8.12 -3.84 -4.26
C SER A 37 9.30 -4.11 -5.20
N SER A 38 9.69 -3.10 -5.96
CA SER A 38 10.94 -3.09 -6.72
C SER A 38 12.18 -2.91 -5.82
N ASN A 39 11.99 -2.39 -4.61
CA ASN A 39 13.06 -2.18 -3.63
C ASN A 39 12.59 -2.64 -2.24
N ASN A 40 12.98 -3.86 -1.87
CA ASN A 40 12.71 -4.40 -0.53
C ASN A 40 13.86 -4.15 0.45
N ASN A 41 15.00 -3.63 -0.02
CA ASN A 41 16.15 -3.32 0.83
C ASN A 41 15.88 -2.05 1.64
N GLU A 42 15.35 -1.03 0.98
CA GLU A 42 15.10 0.29 1.58
C GLU A 42 13.66 0.51 2.00
N TYR A 43 12.71 -0.32 1.54
CA TYR A 43 11.30 -0.18 1.90
C TYR A 43 10.69 -1.47 2.40
N ARG A 44 9.81 -1.34 3.38
CA ARG A 44 8.90 -2.37 3.85
C ARG A 44 7.47 -1.94 3.55
N ILE A 45 6.68 -2.84 2.98
CA ILE A 45 5.27 -2.59 2.71
C ILE A 45 4.43 -3.58 3.52
N THR A 46 3.41 -3.07 4.21
CA THR A 46 2.50 -3.88 5.04
C THR A 46 1.05 -3.44 4.82
N PRO A 47 0.10 -4.36 4.56
CA PRO A 47 0.28 -5.78 4.25
C PRO A 47 0.75 -6.02 2.79
N VAL A 48 1.38 -7.15 2.52
CA VAL A 48 1.83 -7.55 1.16
C VAL A 48 0.73 -8.27 0.37
N PHE A 49 -0.26 -8.84 1.04
CA PHE A 49 -1.41 -9.48 0.42
C PHE A 49 -2.65 -9.30 1.29
N GLY A 50 -3.83 -9.41 0.68
CA GLY A 50 -5.07 -9.33 1.43
C GLY A 50 -6.30 -9.30 0.53
N PHE A 51 -7.44 -9.07 1.18
CA PHE A 51 -8.73 -8.93 0.53
C PHE A 51 -9.25 -7.50 0.66
N ILE A 52 -10.06 -7.09 -0.29
CA ILE A 52 -10.87 -5.87 -0.23
C ILE A 52 -12.31 -6.25 -0.62
N ASP A 53 -13.26 -6.08 0.29
CA ASP A 53 -14.68 -6.32 0.03
C ASP A 53 -15.22 -5.35 -1.06
N PRO A 54 -16.36 -5.66 -1.69
CA PRO A 54 -17.06 -4.73 -2.58
C PRO A 54 -17.31 -3.38 -1.91
N SER A 55 -17.08 -2.27 -2.62
CA SER A 55 -17.14 -0.91 -2.08
C SER A 55 -16.24 -0.66 -0.85
N GLY A 56 -15.31 -1.59 -0.57
CA GLY A 56 -14.47 -1.58 0.61
C GLY A 56 -13.13 -0.88 0.38
N THR A 57 -12.38 -0.72 1.47
CA THR A 57 -11.04 -0.13 1.43
C THR A 57 -10.03 -0.94 2.23
N LYS A 58 -8.74 -0.79 1.91
CA LYS A 58 -7.63 -1.36 2.67
C LYS A 58 -6.47 -0.38 2.73
N ASP A 59 -6.03 -0.04 3.93
CA ASP A 59 -4.83 0.76 4.11
C ASP A 59 -3.58 -0.11 3.93
N ILE A 60 -2.61 0.43 3.20
CA ILE A 60 -1.27 -0.12 3.03
C ILE A 60 -0.27 0.91 3.51
N GLN A 61 0.75 0.45 4.21
CA GLN A 61 1.78 1.30 4.79
C GLN A 61 3.12 1.01 4.11
N ILE A 62 3.79 2.05 3.64
CA ILE A 62 5.14 2.02 3.07
C ILE A 62 6.09 2.67 4.08
N THR A 63 7.06 1.91 4.59
CA THR A 63 7.98 2.37 5.63
C THR A 63 9.43 2.30 5.13
N PRO A 64 10.20 3.41 5.13
CA PRO A 64 11.63 3.39 4.86
C PRO A 64 12.40 2.57 5.92
N GLN A 65 13.33 1.71 5.50
CA GLN A 65 14.11 0.84 6.38
C GLN A 65 15.25 1.54 7.11
N ASN A 66 15.72 2.69 6.61
CA ASN A 66 16.78 3.49 7.23
C ASN A 66 16.39 4.10 8.58
N MET A 67 15.14 3.92 9.02
CA MET A 67 14.66 4.27 10.37
C MET A 67 14.91 3.18 11.44
N LYS A 68 15.55 2.07 11.09
CA LYS A 68 15.98 1.06 12.08
C LYS A 68 17.39 1.39 12.60
N ASN A 69 17.51 2.46 13.39
CA ASN A 69 18.66 2.70 14.26
C ASN A 69 18.23 2.67 15.72
#